data_AF-A0A2V8VS55-F1
#
_entry.id   AF-A0A2V8VS55-F1
#
_cell.length_a   1.000
_cell.length_b   1.000
_cell.length_c   1.000
_cell.angle_alpha   90.00
_cell.angle_beta   90.00
_cell.angle_gamma   90.00
#
_symmetry.space_group_name_H-M   'P 1'
#
loop_
_entity.id
_entity.type
_entity.pdbx_description
1 polymer ?
#
loop_
_entity_poly.entity_id
_entity_poly.type
_entity_poly.pdbx_seq_one_letter_code
_entity_poly.pdbx_strand_id
1 'polypeptide(L)'
;MIKSYRELTLKSGDLLQSAASTGEKLYASLVEPAKNLIPPSSRVILLPDASLYGLNFETLIVPGLRPHFWIEDVTVTTASSLSLLASAPTRAPPKEKNLLLVGDALPVPEFGPLPQAPAEMQKIEQYFPESRRAILKGTQATPSSYLGSKPGRFSYLHFVTHGTASRARPLESAVILSKEPAG
;
A
#
# COMPACT_ATOMS: atom_id res chain seq x y z
N MET A 1 -4.04 -10.61 -21.25
CA MET A 1 -4.55 -11.16 -19.96
C MET A 1 -4.33 -10.18 -18.80
N ILE A 2 -3.08 -9.89 -18.41
CA ILE A 2 -2.74 -9.02 -17.26
C ILE A 2 -3.37 -7.62 -17.34
N LYS A 3 -3.25 -6.92 -18.48
CA LYS A 3 -3.83 -5.57 -18.66
C LYS A 3 -5.35 -5.55 -18.44
N SER A 4 -6.06 -6.50 -19.05
CA SER A 4 -7.51 -6.61 -18.95
C SER A 4 -7.96 -6.94 -17.52
N TYR A 5 -7.25 -7.85 -16.84
CA TYR A 5 -7.54 -8.17 -15.45
C TYR A 5 -7.34 -6.96 -14.53
N ARG A 6 -6.25 -6.22 -14.71
CA ARG A 6 -5.99 -4.97 -13.96
C ARG A 6 -7.08 -3.92 -14.16
N GLU A 7 -7.57 -3.76 -15.39
CA GLU A 7 -8.67 -2.84 -15.69
C GLU A 7 -9.98 -3.27 -15.01
N LEU A 8 -10.22 -4.58 -14.86
CA LEU A 8 -11.36 -5.09 -14.11
C LEU A 8 -11.20 -4.82 -12.61
N THR A 9 -10.02 -5.02 -12.02
CA THR A 9 -9.75 -4.73 -10.59
C THR A 9 -10.01 -3.27 -10.22
N LEU A 10 -9.80 -2.34 -11.17
CA LEU A 10 -10.04 -0.92 -10.96
C LEU A 10 -11.50 -0.50 -11.12
N LYS A 11 -12.34 -1.35 -11.70
CA LYS A 11 -13.78 -1.09 -11.81
C LYS A 11 -14.45 -1.58 -10.53
N SER A 12 -15.21 -0.71 -9.88
CA SER A 12 -16.02 -1.07 -8.71
C SER A 12 -17.12 -2.05 -9.11
N GLY A 13 -16.84 -3.35 -9.04
CA GLY A 13 -17.76 -4.45 -9.34
C GLY A 13 -17.30 -5.75 -8.68
N ASP A 14 -18.17 -6.77 -8.70
CA ASP A 14 -17.82 -8.09 -8.15
C ASP A 14 -16.78 -8.78 -9.06
N LEU A 15 -15.52 -8.81 -8.61
CA LEU A 15 -14.41 -9.40 -9.35
C LEU A 15 -14.50 -10.92 -9.45
N LEU A 16 -15.10 -11.58 -8.46
CA LEU A 16 -15.28 -13.03 -8.47
C LEU A 16 -16.27 -13.45 -9.57
N GLN A 17 -17.20 -12.58 -9.97
CA GLN A 17 -18.09 -12.83 -11.10
C GLN A 17 -17.56 -12.28 -12.42
N SER A 18 -17.11 -11.02 -12.43
CA SER A 18 -16.79 -10.30 -13.66
C SER A 18 -15.44 -10.71 -14.29
N ALA A 19 -14.54 -11.27 -13.49
CA ALA A 19 -13.18 -11.59 -13.92
C ALA A 19 -12.78 -13.06 -13.69
N ALA A 20 -13.71 -13.93 -13.25
CA ALA A 20 -13.47 -15.33 -12.89
C ALA A 20 -12.52 -16.04 -13.86
N SER A 21 -12.91 -16.13 -15.13
CA SER A 21 -12.15 -16.86 -16.15
C SER A 21 -10.75 -16.30 -16.43
N THR A 22 -10.54 -14.99 -16.22
CA THR A 22 -9.22 -14.36 -16.44
C THR A 22 -8.36 -14.47 -15.19
N GLY A 23 -8.94 -14.27 -14.00
CA GLY A 23 -8.27 -14.40 -12.72
C GLY A 23 -7.80 -15.83 -12.46
N GLU A 24 -8.66 -16.82 -12.75
CA GLU A 24 -8.33 -18.25 -12.63
C GLU A 24 -7.21 -18.66 -13.59
N LYS A 25 -7.25 -18.20 -14.85
CA LYS A 25 -6.16 -18.46 -15.81
C LYS A 25 -4.84 -17.85 -15.38
N LEU A 26 -4.87 -16.64 -14.80
CA LEU A 26 -3.67 -16.01 -14.25
C LEU A 26 -3.14 -16.78 -13.04
N TYR A 27 -4.02 -17.23 -12.13
CA TYR A 27 -3.63 -18.08 -11.01
C TYR A 27 -2.98 -19.40 -11.49
N ALA A 28 -3.63 -20.09 -12.42
CA ALA A 28 -3.13 -21.33 -13.01
C ALA A 28 -1.77 -21.17 -13.70
N SER A 29 -1.52 -20.00 -14.31
CA SER A 29 -0.26 -19.73 -15.00
C SER A 29 0.86 -19.30 -14.05
N LEU A 30 0.55 -18.50 -13.01
CA LEU A 30 1.55 -17.78 -12.22
C LEU A 30 1.80 -18.39 -10.84
N VAL A 31 0.79 -19.02 -10.23
CA VAL A 31 0.83 -19.49 -8.84
C VAL A 31 0.76 -21.01 -8.76
N GLU A 32 -0.16 -21.62 -9.51
CA GLU A 32 -0.39 -23.07 -9.49
C GLU A 32 0.88 -23.93 -9.70
N PRO A 33 1.84 -23.56 -10.57
CA PRO A 33 3.07 -24.35 -10.74
C PRO A 33 3.90 -24.51 -9.46
N ALA A 34 3.76 -23.59 -8.51
CA ALA A 34 4.47 -23.61 -7.22
C ALA A 34 3.57 -23.99 -6.05
N LYS A 35 2.29 -24.30 -6.27
CA LYS A 35 1.29 -24.53 -5.21
C LYS A 35 1.73 -25.57 -4.17
N ASN A 36 2.36 -26.65 -4.60
CA ASN A 36 2.83 -27.71 -3.71
C ASN A 36 4.00 -27.29 -2.80
N LEU A 37 4.65 -26.16 -3.09
CA LEU A 37 5.72 -25.56 -2.29
C LEU A 37 5.22 -24.46 -1.37
N ILE A 38 3.93 -24.12 -1.44
CA ILE A 38 3.31 -23.02 -0.69
C ILE A 38 2.36 -23.62 0.35
N PRO A 39 2.80 -23.74 1.62
CA PRO A 39 1.92 -24.21 2.68
C PRO A 39 0.75 -23.24 2.89
N PRO A 40 -0.43 -23.73 3.32
CA PRO A 40 -1.53 -22.87 3.73
C PRO A 40 -1.09 -21.90 4.85
N SER A 41 -1.61 -20.68 4.81
CA SER A 41 -1.31 -19.60 5.77
C SER A 41 0.17 -19.21 5.85
N SER A 42 0.99 -19.58 4.86
CA SER A 42 2.38 -19.17 4.78
C SER A 42 2.52 -17.74 4.25
N ARG A 43 3.72 -17.17 4.42
CA ARG A 43 4.10 -15.90 3.82
C ARG A 43 4.81 -16.16 2.50
N VAL A 44 4.25 -15.64 1.40
CA VAL A 44 4.84 -15.72 0.06
C VAL A 44 5.44 -14.36 -0.30
N ILE A 45 6.73 -14.34 -0.60
CA ILE A 45 7.42 -13.14 -1.08
C ILE A 45 7.54 -13.24 -2.60
N LEU A 46 6.81 -12.37 -3.30
CA LEU A 46 6.84 -12.25 -4.74
C LEU A 46 7.97 -11.33 -5.17
N LEU A 47 8.72 -11.76 -6.18
CA LEU A 47 9.66 -10.93 -6.92
C LEU A 47 9.16 -10.83 -8.37
N PRO A 48 8.17 -9.97 -8.66
CA PRO A 48 7.61 -9.88 -9.99
C PRO A 48 8.64 -9.33 -10.98
N ASP A 49 8.49 -9.68 -12.25
CA ASP A 49 9.26 -9.05 -13.34
C ASP A 49 8.38 -8.14 -14.20
N ALA A 50 8.95 -7.03 -14.64
CA ALA A 50 8.36 -6.05 -15.55
C ALA A 50 6.87 -5.75 -15.28
N SER A 51 5.98 -6.15 -16.19
CA SER A 51 4.55 -5.84 -16.13
C SER A 51 3.80 -6.49 -14.96
N LEU A 52 4.38 -7.53 -14.34
CA LEU A 52 3.79 -8.23 -13.20
C LEU A 52 3.81 -7.36 -11.94
N TYR A 53 4.67 -6.33 -11.84
CA TYR A 53 4.59 -5.34 -10.76
C TYR A 53 3.26 -4.55 -10.76
N GLY A 54 2.55 -4.53 -11.89
CA GLY A 54 1.24 -3.91 -12.00
C GLY A 54 0.07 -4.85 -11.71
N LEU A 55 0.33 -6.14 -11.44
CA LEU A 55 -0.68 -7.13 -11.11
C LEU A 55 -0.83 -7.17 -9.58
N ASN A 56 -2.08 -7.06 -9.12
CA ASN A 56 -2.42 -7.37 -7.73
C ASN A 56 -2.55 -8.91 -7.64
N PHE A 57 -1.57 -9.56 -7.02
CA PHE A 57 -1.56 -11.02 -6.89
C PHE A 57 -2.54 -11.49 -5.82
N GLU A 58 -2.79 -10.64 -4.83
CA GLU A 58 -3.71 -10.84 -3.73
C GLU A 58 -5.13 -11.10 -4.24
N THR A 59 -5.51 -10.51 -5.38
CA THR A 59 -6.82 -10.69 -6.01
C THR A 59 -6.88 -11.87 -6.99
N LEU A 60 -5.79 -12.61 -7.26
CA LEU A 60 -5.87 -13.77 -8.15
C LEU A 60 -6.90 -14.77 -7.64
N ILE A 61 -7.68 -15.34 -8.55
CA ILE A 61 -8.82 -16.19 -8.21
C ILE A 61 -8.36 -17.63 -8.18
N VAL A 62 -8.43 -18.25 -7.02
CA VAL A 62 -8.17 -19.68 -6.84
C VAL A 62 -9.39 -20.44 -7.36
N PRO A 63 -9.25 -21.28 -8.40
CA PRO A 63 -10.38 -22.02 -8.95
C PRO A 63 -10.81 -23.13 -8.00
N GLY A 64 -12.10 -23.49 -8.02
CA GLY A 64 -12.64 -24.60 -7.23
C GLY A 64 -14.15 -24.51 -7.03
N LEU A 65 -14.69 -25.37 -6.17
CA LEU A 65 -16.13 -25.37 -5.81
C LEU A 65 -16.58 -24.05 -5.16
N ARG A 66 -15.64 -23.36 -4.50
CA ARG A 66 -15.83 -22.03 -3.93
C ARG A 66 -14.64 -21.16 -4.36
N PRO A 67 -14.74 -20.49 -5.53
CA PRO A 67 -13.72 -19.55 -5.98
C PRO A 67 -13.55 -18.43 -4.95
N HIS A 68 -12.30 -18.09 -4.67
CA HIS A 68 -11.94 -17.10 -3.65
C HIS A 68 -10.61 -16.43 -4.04
N PHE A 69 -10.25 -15.36 -3.35
CA PHE A 69 -9.01 -14.64 -3.63
C PHE A 69 -7.81 -15.30 -2.97
N TRP A 70 -6.67 -15.29 -3.63
CA TRP A 70 -5.47 -15.96 -3.14
C TRP A 70 -4.96 -15.41 -1.79
N ILE A 71 -5.24 -14.15 -1.46
CA ILE A 71 -4.93 -13.58 -0.14
C ILE A 71 -5.66 -14.29 1.02
N GLU A 72 -6.74 -15.03 0.73
CA GLU A 72 -7.44 -15.81 1.75
C GLU A 72 -6.65 -17.06 2.16
N ASP A 73 -5.76 -17.55 1.28
CA ASP A 73 -4.92 -18.72 1.54
C ASP A 73 -3.57 -18.36 2.18
N VAL A 74 -2.98 -17.21 1.81
CA VAL A 74 -1.61 -16.85 2.15
C VAL A 74 -1.42 -15.36 2.42
N THR A 75 -0.35 -15.01 3.13
CA THR A 75 0.11 -13.62 3.22
C THR A 75 1.05 -13.31 2.06
N VAL A 76 0.66 -12.39 1.18
CA VAL A 76 1.47 -11.95 0.04
C VAL A 76 2.29 -10.71 0.43
N THR A 77 3.57 -10.69 0.05
CA THR A 77 4.40 -9.47 0.10
C THR A 77 5.20 -9.37 -1.19
N THR A 78 5.41 -8.17 -1.71
CA THR A 78 6.28 -7.95 -2.87
C THR A 78 7.66 -7.44 -2.42
N ALA A 79 8.72 -7.89 -3.09
CA ALA A 79 10.08 -7.39 -2.94
C ALA A 79 10.67 -7.08 -4.32
N SER A 80 11.55 -6.07 -4.39
CA SER A 80 12.14 -5.63 -5.66
C SER A 80 13.37 -6.44 -6.09
N SER A 81 14.08 -7.07 -5.14
CA SER A 81 15.18 -7.99 -5.43
C SER A 81 15.51 -8.89 -4.24
N LEU A 82 16.14 -10.04 -4.53
CA LEU A 82 16.58 -10.97 -3.50
C LEU A 82 17.71 -10.38 -2.66
N SER A 83 18.63 -9.62 -3.28
CA SER A 83 19.74 -8.97 -2.58
C SER A 83 19.26 -7.94 -1.56
N LEU A 84 18.27 -7.12 -1.92
CA LEU A 84 17.68 -6.15 -0.99
C LEU A 84 16.96 -6.85 0.15
N LEU A 85 16.21 -7.91 -0.15
CA LEU A 85 15.54 -8.72 0.87
C LEU A 85 16.55 -9.37 1.84
N ALA A 86 17.66 -9.90 1.33
CA ALA A 86 18.72 -10.49 2.14
C ALA A 86 19.46 -9.45 3.00
N SER A 87 19.58 -8.21 2.51
CA SER A 87 20.17 -7.09 3.27
C SER A 87 19.20 -6.43 4.26
N ALA A 88 17.90 -6.76 4.18
CA ALA A 88 16.90 -6.13 5.03
C ALA A 88 17.16 -6.54 6.49
N PRO A 89 17.28 -5.59 7.42
CA PRO A 89 17.49 -5.93 8.81
C PRO A 89 16.28 -6.73 9.31
N THR A 90 16.54 -7.81 10.05
CA THR A 90 15.52 -8.53 10.82
C THR A 90 15.07 -7.63 11.97
N ARG A 91 14.20 -6.67 11.66
CA ARG A 91 13.72 -5.71 12.66
C ARG A 91 12.72 -6.42 13.57
N ALA A 92 13.09 -6.57 14.83
CA ALA A 92 12.13 -6.94 15.87
C ALA A 92 10.96 -5.95 15.84
N PRO A 93 9.72 -6.41 16.10
CA PRO A 93 8.57 -5.51 16.15
C PRO A 93 8.86 -4.37 17.14
N PRO A 94 8.49 -3.13 16.80
CA PRO A 94 8.77 -1.99 17.66
C PRO A 94 8.18 -2.22 19.05
N LYS A 95 9.01 -2.05 20.08
CA LYS A 95 8.60 -2.23 21.49
C LYS A 95 7.53 -1.22 21.92
N GLU A 96 7.56 -0.03 21.32
CA GLU A 96 6.59 1.03 21.60
C GLU A 96 5.85 1.43 20.33
N LYS A 97 4.51 1.35 20.39
CA LYS A 97 3.63 1.85 19.34
C LYS A 97 3.49 3.37 19.48
N ASN A 98 4.16 4.11 18.60
CA ASN A 98 4.03 5.56 18.47
C ASN A 98 3.80 5.92 16.99
N LEU A 99 3.12 7.05 16.76
CA LEU A 99 2.59 7.43 15.45
C LEU A 99 3.08 8.82 15.03
N LEU A 100 3.50 8.93 13.77
CA LEU A 100 3.50 10.19 13.03
C LEU A 100 2.35 10.16 12.03
N LEU A 101 1.38 11.03 12.21
CA LEU A 101 0.21 11.18 11.34
C LEU A 101 0.34 12.47 10.55
N VAL A 102 0.37 12.38 9.23
CA VAL A 102 0.52 13.55 8.34
C VAL A 102 -0.64 13.57 7.36
N GLY A 103 -1.35 14.67 7.22
CA GLY A 103 -2.47 14.69 6.28
C GLY A 103 -3.31 15.94 6.29
N ASP A 104 -4.45 15.85 5.60
CA ASP A 104 -5.37 16.98 5.38
C ASP A 104 -4.60 18.21 4.84
N ALA A 105 -3.71 17.97 3.88
CA ALA A 105 -2.89 19.01 3.27
C ALA A 105 -3.78 20.08 2.61
N LEU A 106 -3.30 21.32 2.60
CA LEU A 106 -4.03 22.42 1.98
C LEU A 106 -4.23 22.16 0.48
N PRO A 107 -5.45 22.33 -0.04
CA PRO A 107 -5.73 22.06 -1.44
C PRO A 107 -5.02 23.08 -2.34
N VAL A 108 -4.59 22.61 -3.51
CA VAL A 108 -4.08 23.42 -4.62
C VAL A 108 -4.85 23.05 -5.89
N PRO A 109 -4.84 23.87 -6.96
CA PRO A 109 -5.64 23.58 -8.17
C PRO A 109 -5.44 22.17 -8.75
N GLU A 110 -4.23 21.63 -8.68
CA GLU A 110 -3.90 20.28 -9.15
C GLU A 110 -4.35 19.17 -8.17
N PHE A 111 -4.46 19.48 -6.88
CA PHE A 111 -4.81 18.54 -5.82
C PHE A 111 -5.92 19.14 -4.95
N GLY A 112 -7.17 18.87 -5.35
CA GLY A 112 -8.36 19.36 -4.66
C GLY A 112 -8.49 18.82 -3.22
N PRO A 113 -9.47 19.31 -2.45
CA PRO A 113 -9.66 18.89 -1.06
C PRO A 113 -9.99 17.39 -0.97
N LEU A 114 -9.59 16.76 0.14
CA LEU A 114 -9.95 15.39 0.51
C LEU A 114 -10.96 15.44 1.67
N PRO A 115 -12.28 15.48 1.43
CA PRO A 115 -13.26 15.76 2.48
C PRO A 115 -13.28 14.75 3.64
N GLN A 116 -12.82 13.53 3.38
CA GLN A 116 -12.76 12.46 4.38
C GLN A 116 -11.42 12.40 5.12
N ALA A 117 -10.40 13.17 4.70
CA ALA A 117 -9.09 13.15 5.34
C ALA A 117 -9.15 13.52 6.84
N PRO A 118 -9.89 14.57 7.26
CA PRO A 118 -10.04 14.88 8.68
C PRO A 118 -10.66 13.73 9.48
N ALA A 119 -11.69 13.08 8.93
CA ALA A 119 -12.40 11.99 9.59
C ALA A 119 -11.53 10.72 9.69
N GLU A 120 -10.74 10.42 8.67
CA GLU A 120 -9.76 9.34 8.71
C GLU A 120 -8.69 9.60 9.78
N MET A 121 -8.09 10.79 9.79
CA MET A 121 -7.08 11.17 10.79
C MET A 121 -7.59 10.97 12.22
N GLN A 122 -8.79 11.49 12.51
CA GLN A 122 -9.41 11.34 13.83
C GLN A 122 -9.64 9.87 14.22
N LYS A 123 -10.00 9.01 13.26
CA LYS A 123 -10.15 7.57 13.50
C LYS A 123 -8.81 6.88 13.75
N ILE A 124 -7.72 7.31 13.14
CA ILE A 124 -6.40 6.72 13.39
C ILE A 124 -5.85 7.17 14.74
N GLU A 125 -6.05 8.44 15.09
CA GLU A 125 -5.63 9.03 16.36
C GLU A 125 -6.11 8.24 17.58
N GLN A 126 -7.34 7.68 17.56
CA GLN A 126 -7.91 6.96 18.69
C GLN A 126 -7.14 5.69 19.11
N TYR A 127 -6.30 5.14 18.23
CA TYR A 127 -5.50 3.94 18.50
C TYR A 127 -4.17 4.26 19.20
N PHE A 128 -3.81 5.54 19.35
CA PHE A 128 -2.53 5.97 19.90
C PHE A 128 -2.75 7.01 21.01
N PRO A 129 -2.16 6.82 22.20
CA PRO A 129 -2.18 7.84 23.26
C PRO A 129 -1.60 9.17 22.76
N GLU A 130 -2.12 10.29 23.27
CA GLU A 130 -1.64 11.64 22.89
C GLU A 130 -0.14 11.81 23.10
N SER A 131 0.40 11.27 24.20
CA SER A 131 1.83 11.30 24.51
C SER A 131 2.71 10.50 23.53
N ARG A 132 2.11 9.68 22.67
CA ARG A 132 2.79 8.79 21.71
C ARG A 132 2.42 9.06 20.27
N ARG A 133 1.83 10.22 19.97
CA ARG A 133 1.53 10.62 18.60
C ARG A 133 2.01 12.04 18.30
N ALA A 134 2.47 12.25 17.08
CA ALA A 134 2.70 13.56 16.50
C ALA A 134 1.78 13.71 15.28
N ILE A 135 1.11 14.85 15.19
CA ILE A 135 0.12 15.11 14.13
C ILE A 135 0.58 16.34 13.36
N LEU A 136 0.72 16.21 12.06
CA LEU A 136 1.02 17.28 11.12
C LEU A 136 -0.17 17.42 10.17
N LYS A 137 -1.01 18.43 10.41
CA LYS A 137 -2.29 18.61 9.73
C LYS A 137 -2.36 19.96 9.03
N GLY A 138 -3.02 20.05 7.87
CA GLY A 138 -3.31 21.34 7.24
C GLY A 138 -2.03 22.12 6.93
N THR A 139 -1.94 23.34 7.44
CA THR A 139 -0.75 24.22 7.30
C THR A 139 0.54 23.62 7.85
N GLN A 140 0.47 22.63 8.76
CA GLN A 140 1.64 21.96 9.33
C GLN A 140 2.05 20.70 8.57
N ALA A 141 1.22 20.21 7.64
CA ALA A 141 1.51 19.02 6.85
C ALA A 141 2.50 19.35 5.72
N THR A 142 3.67 19.91 6.04
CA THR A 142 4.69 20.36 5.06
C THR A 142 5.88 19.39 5.01
N PRO A 143 6.65 19.37 3.90
CA PRO A 143 7.88 18.58 3.82
C PRO A 143 8.88 18.91 4.93
N SER A 144 9.08 20.19 5.26
CA SER A 144 9.98 20.60 6.33
C SER A 144 9.54 20.10 7.71
N SER A 145 8.23 20.18 8.02
CA SER A 145 7.66 19.69 9.28
C SER A 145 7.78 18.18 9.39
N TYR A 146 7.52 17.46 8.29
CA TYR A 146 7.71 16.01 8.22
C TYR A 146 9.15 15.62 8.52
N LEU A 147 10.13 16.20 7.81
CA LEU A 147 11.55 15.91 8.03
C LEU A 147 12.01 16.31 9.43
N GLY A 148 11.58 17.48 9.91
CA GLY A 148 11.87 18.01 11.25
C GLY A 148 11.33 17.15 12.39
N SER A 149 10.24 16.40 12.15
CA SER A 149 9.68 15.45 13.12
C SER A 149 10.58 14.24 13.39
N LYS A 150 11.64 14.04 12.59
CA LYS A 150 12.55 12.89 12.61
C LYS A 150 11.79 11.56 12.45
N PRO A 151 11.21 11.28 11.26
CA PRO A 151 10.29 10.16 11.05
C PRO A 151 10.83 8.80 11.51
N GLY A 152 12.15 8.58 11.43
CA GLY A 152 12.79 7.34 11.88
C GLY A 152 12.60 6.98 13.37
N ARG A 153 12.14 7.92 14.21
CA ARG A 153 11.82 7.66 15.64
C ARG A 153 10.43 7.07 15.86
N PHE A 154 9.58 7.06 14.84
CA PHE A 154 8.23 6.55 14.94
C PHE A 154 8.16 5.11 14.39
N SER A 155 7.34 4.30 15.06
CA SER A 155 7.04 2.93 14.69
C SER A 155 5.99 2.86 13.59
N TYR A 156 5.13 3.88 13.48
CA TYR A 156 4.11 4.02 12.46
C TYR A 156 4.18 5.41 11.83
N LEU A 157 4.16 5.45 10.50
CA LEU A 157 3.92 6.65 9.70
C LEU A 157 2.62 6.42 8.94
N HIS A 158 1.66 7.32 9.10
CA HIS A 158 0.39 7.27 8.36
C HIS A 158 0.19 8.58 7.61
N PHE A 159 -0.01 8.48 6.30
CA PHE A 159 -0.23 9.62 5.42
C PHE A 159 -1.67 9.64 4.92
N VAL A 160 -2.40 10.71 5.20
CA VAL A 160 -3.77 10.96 4.72
C VAL A 160 -3.73 12.11 3.72
N THR A 161 -3.24 11.82 2.51
CA THR A 161 -2.98 12.84 1.49
C THR A 161 -3.01 12.28 0.07
N HIS A 162 -2.93 13.15 -0.93
CA HIS A 162 -2.74 12.76 -2.33
C HIS A 162 -1.36 12.15 -2.57
N GLY A 163 -1.29 11.21 -3.50
CA GLY A 163 -0.04 10.64 -3.98
C GLY A 163 -0.03 10.60 -5.50
N THR A 164 1.12 10.91 -6.10
CA THR A 164 1.36 10.71 -7.53
C THR A 164 2.35 9.57 -7.72
N ALA A 165 2.12 8.74 -8.72
CA ALA A 165 3.01 7.63 -9.05
C ALA A 165 3.44 7.74 -10.51
N SER A 166 4.75 7.83 -10.75
CA SER A 166 5.32 7.83 -12.09
C SER A 166 5.89 6.45 -12.41
N ARG A 167 5.27 5.75 -13.36
CA ARG A 167 5.74 4.41 -13.79
C ARG A 167 7.01 4.47 -14.64
N ALA A 168 7.19 5.56 -15.40
CA ALA A 168 8.36 5.75 -16.25
C ALA A 168 9.57 6.25 -15.46
N ARG A 169 9.34 7.05 -14.42
CA ARG A 169 10.39 7.64 -13.59
C ARG A 169 10.01 7.50 -12.11
N PRO A 170 10.21 6.32 -11.50
CA PRO A 170 9.74 6.02 -10.14
C PRO A 170 10.17 7.04 -9.07
N LEU A 171 11.37 7.62 -9.22
CA LEU A 171 11.90 8.66 -8.33
C LEU A 171 11.12 9.99 -8.40
N GLU A 172 10.23 10.16 -9.38
CA GLU A 172 9.30 11.30 -9.48
C GLU A 172 7.92 11.01 -8.87
N SER A 173 7.73 9.84 -8.25
CA SER A 173 6.54 9.60 -7.44
C SER A 173 6.62 10.42 -6.16
N ALA A 174 5.51 11.01 -5.74
CA ALA A 174 5.48 11.92 -4.61
C ALA A 174 4.27 11.72 -3.72
N VAL A 175 4.48 11.95 -2.42
CA VAL A 175 3.42 12.22 -1.46
C VAL A 175 3.23 13.73 -1.45
N ILE A 176 2.01 14.19 -1.75
CA ILE A 176 1.72 15.62 -1.87
C ILE A 176 1.45 16.17 -0.48
N LEU A 177 2.08 17.27 -0.13
CA LEU A 177 2.00 17.91 1.18
C LEU A 177 1.67 19.39 0.99
N SER A 178 1.27 20.05 2.08
CA SER A 178 1.07 21.49 2.09
C SER A 178 2.34 22.22 1.68
N LYS A 179 2.19 23.32 0.95
CA LYS A 179 3.30 24.25 0.70
C LYS A 179 3.83 24.78 2.04
N GLU A 180 5.11 25.12 2.05
CA GLU A 180 5.69 25.82 3.19
C GLU A 180 4.93 27.12 3.46
N PRO A 181 4.77 27.53 4.72
CA PRO A 181 4.22 28.84 5.04
C PRO A 181 5.09 29.91 4.37
N ALA A 182 4.48 30.93 3.77
CA ALA A 182 5.23 32.12 3.39
C ALA A 182 5.83 32.72 4.68
N GLY A 183 7.16 32.90 4.68
CA GLY A 183 7.87 33.59 5.76
C GLY A 183 7.57 35.07 5.80
#